data_AF-A0A6G1LX92-F1
#
_entry.id   AF-A0A6G1LX92-F1
#
_cell.length_a   1.000
_cell.length_b   1.000
_cell.length_c   1.000
_cell.angle_alpha   90.00
_cell.angle_beta   90.00
_cell.angle_gamma   90.00
#
_symmetry.space_group_name_H-M   'P 1'
#
loop_
_entity.id
_entity.type
_entity.pdbx_description
1 polymer ?
#
loop_
_entity_poly.entity_id
_entity_poly.type
_entity_poly.pdbx_seq_one_letter_code
_entity_poly.pdbx_strand_id
1 'polypeptide(L)'
;MAAISLAHITPPHNQPTLLFYTHGSTSKYITSILQFSSSLQESRSKILQFFQPYISKLPNYSPTNPDCIPLDYVATNWLNDEYAGNGSYTNFPVGLVDGVEDVGVIEEGIEERRLWFCGEHTAPLLGLASVSGAYWAGEVAAKRCLRAFGVEREVVTTVV
;
A
#
# COMPACT_ATOMS: atom_id res chain seq x y z
N MET A 1 7.88 -0.04 12.15
CA MET A 1 6.85 1.02 12.13
C MET A 1 7.53 2.36 11.94
N ALA A 2 6.94 3.25 11.15
CA ALA A 2 7.36 4.64 10.99
C ALA A 2 6.23 5.58 11.40
N ALA A 3 6.56 6.75 11.93
CA ALA A 3 5.59 7.80 12.28
C ALA A 3 5.98 9.10 11.58
N ILE A 4 5.01 9.74 10.94
CA ILE A 4 5.21 10.96 10.16
C ILE A 4 4.22 12.00 10.67
N SER A 5 4.72 13.19 11.01
CA SER A 5 3.88 14.33 11.36
C SER A 5 3.50 15.10 10.10
N LEU A 6 2.20 15.14 9.78
CA LEU A 6 1.70 15.91 8.64
C LEU A 6 1.61 17.42 8.94
N ALA A 7 1.90 17.83 10.17
CA ALA A 7 1.88 19.23 10.59
C ALA A 7 3.01 20.05 9.96
N HIS A 8 4.07 19.38 9.46
CA HIS A 8 5.25 20.00 8.88
C HIS A 8 5.23 20.04 7.34
N ILE A 9 4.15 19.59 6.72
CA ILE A 9 3.95 19.74 5.26
C ILE A 9 3.72 21.23 4.96
N THR A 10 4.09 21.69 3.77
CA THR A 10 3.90 23.10 3.38
C THR A 10 2.42 23.48 3.39
N PRO A 11 2.05 24.67 3.91
CA PRO A 11 0.71 25.22 3.76
C PRO A 11 0.28 25.27 2.29
N PRO A 12 -1.02 25.06 1.98
CA PRO A 12 -2.17 24.90 2.89
C PRO A 12 -2.43 23.44 3.31
N HIS A 13 -1.49 22.52 3.09
CA HIS A 13 -1.70 21.08 3.27
C HIS A 13 -1.22 20.54 4.62
N ASN A 14 -0.72 21.41 5.50
CA ASN A 14 -0.37 21.01 6.87
C ASN A 14 -1.62 20.59 7.64
N GLN A 15 -1.51 19.49 8.38
CA GLN A 15 -2.63 18.94 9.16
C GLN A 15 -2.14 18.49 10.54
N PRO A 16 -2.94 18.66 11.61
CA PRO A 16 -2.62 18.17 12.95
C PRO A 16 -2.81 16.64 13.04
N THR A 17 -2.10 15.90 12.19
CA THR A 17 -2.29 14.45 12.00
C THR A 17 -0.94 13.73 12.08
N LEU A 18 -0.95 12.60 12.76
CA LEU A 18 0.16 11.65 12.82
C LEU A 18 -0.18 10.45 11.95
N LEU A 19 0.65 10.19 10.95
CA LEU A 19 0.54 9.04 10.07
C LEU A 19 1.49 7.94 10.54
N PHE A 20 0.95 6.77 10.87
CA PHE A 20 1.73 5.59 11.26
C PHE A 20 1.74 4.56 10.13
N TYR A 21 2.92 4.27 9.60
CA TYR A 21 3.14 3.15 8.68
C TYR A 21 3.57 1.91 9.46
N THR A 22 2.74 0.87 9.43
CA THR A 22 2.98 -0.41 10.11
C THR A 22 3.16 -1.54 9.10
N HIS A 23 3.88 -2.59 9.49
CA HIS A 23 4.11 -3.78 8.67
C HIS A 23 4.27 -5.00 9.57
N GLY A 24 4.25 -6.19 8.97
CA GLY A 24 4.51 -7.45 9.67
C GLY A 24 3.54 -7.73 10.82
N SER A 25 4.08 -8.09 11.98
CA SER A 25 3.28 -8.40 13.18
C SER A 25 2.48 -7.21 13.70
N THR A 26 3.01 -5.99 13.58
CA THR A 26 2.29 -4.78 14.02
C THR A 26 1.06 -4.53 13.18
N SER A 27 1.16 -4.60 11.84
CA SER A 27 -0.02 -4.40 10.98
C SER A 27 -1.07 -5.49 11.21
N LYS A 28 -0.64 -6.75 11.37
CA LYS A 28 -1.52 -7.88 11.76
C LYS A 28 -2.28 -7.61 13.05
N TYR A 29 -1.60 -7.11 14.08
CA TYR A 29 -2.23 -6.77 15.35
C TYR A 29 -3.27 -5.64 15.18
N ILE A 30 -2.91 -4.57 14.49
CA ILE A 30 -3.81 -3.44 14.23
C ILE A 30 -5.06 -3.88 13.45
N THR A 31 -4.91 -4.64 12.37
CA THR A 31 -6.05 -5.13 11.58
C THR A 31 -6.89 -6.15 12.36
N SER A 32 -6.28 -6.92 13.28
CA SER A 32 -7.05 -7.80 14.18
C SER A 32 -7.96 -7.02 15.14
N ILE A 33 -7.51 -5.85 15.62
CA ILE A 33 -8.37 -4.97 16.43
C ILE A 33 -9.58 -4.53 15.60
N LEU A 34 -9.36 -4.14 14.34
CA LEU A 34 -10.45 -3.73 13.44
C LEU A 34 -11.43 -4.87 13.15
N GLN A 35 -10.93 -6.10 12.97
CA GLN A 35 -11.74 -7.27 12.66
C GLN A 35 -12.60 -7.74 13.84
N PHE A 36 -12.03 -7.75 15.04
CA PHE A 36 -12.66 -8.39 16.21
C PHE A 36 -13.33 -7.41 17.18
N SER A 37 -13.31 -6.11 16.89
CA SER A 37 -14.07 -5.14 17.69
C SER A 37 -15.55 -5.20 17.34
N SER A 38 -16.40 -5.22 18.36
CA SER A 38 -17.85 -5.27 18.24
C SER A 38 -18.48 -3.93 17.83
N SER A 39 -17.72 -2.83 17.94
CA SER A 39 -18.16 -1.48 17.60
C SER A 39 -16.99 -0.56 17.24
N LEU A 40 -17.29 0.55 16.55
CA LEU A 40 -16.31 1.60 16.24
C LEU A 40 -15.71 2.23 17.51
N GLN A 41 -16.48 2.34 18.59
CA GLN A 41 -15.99 2.91 19.84
C GLN A 41 -14.96 1.99 20.52
N GLU A 42 -15.18 0.67 20.45
CA GLU A 42 -14.25 -0.32 20.97
C GLU A 42 -12.94 -0.32 20.16
N SER A 43 -13.04 -0.35 18.83
CA SER A 43 -11.85 -0.30 17.96
C SER A 43 -11.07 1.00 18.18
N ARG A 44 -11.76 2.14 18.25
CA ARG A 44 -11.17 3.44 18.55
C ARG A 44 -10.40 3.42 19.86
N SER A 45 -11.01 2.92 20.93
CA SER A 45 -10.39 2.89 22.24
C SER A 45 -9.12 2.01 22.24
N LYS A 46 -9.17 0.82 21.64
CA LYS A 46 -8.02 -0.09 21.53
C LYS A 46 -6.89 0.49 20.66
N ILE A 47 -7.23 1.09 19.52
CA ILE A 47 -6.25 1.71 18.62
C ILE A 47 -5.55 2.89 19.31
N LEU A 48 -6.32 3.81 19.92
CA LEU A 48 -5.74 4.96 20.63
C LEU A 48 -4.90 4.51 21.83
N GLN A 49 -5.33 3.48 22.56
CA GLN A 49 -4.54 2.88 23.63
C GLN A 49 -3.21 2.32 23.13
N PHE A 50 -3.20 1.64 21.98
CA PHE A 50 -1.98 1.11 21.37
C PHE A 50 -0.99 2.22 21.00
N PHE A 51 -1.48 3.35 20.47
CA PHE A 51 -0.63 4.45 20.03
C PHE A 51 -0.26 5.46 21.14
N GLN A 52 -0.95 5.45 22.28
CA GLN A 52 -0.72 6.38 23.39
C GLN A 52 0.75 6.41 23.88
N PRO A 53 1.47 5.28 24.01
CA PRO A 53 2.86 5.31 24.44
C PRO A 53 3.79 6.05 23.47
N TYR A 54 3.44 6.11 22.18
CA TYR A 54 4.20 6.84 21.17
C TYR A 54 3.84 8.32 21.16
N ILE A 55 2.55 8.63 21.24
CA ILE A 55 2.04 10.02 21.25
C ILE A 55 2.55 10.76 22.50
N SER A 56 2.55 10.10 23.66
CA SER A 56 3.02 10.69 24.92
C SER A 56 4.52 11.03 24.96
N LYS A 57 5.29 10.57 23.97
CA LYS A 57 6.72 10.88 23.83
C LYS A 57 6.99 12.04 22.87
N LEU A 58 5.96 12.62 22.25
CA LEU A 58 6.14 13.78 21.39
C LEU A 58 6.60 14.99 22.20
N PRO A 59 7.43 15.87 21.61
CA PRO A 59 7.81 17.13 22.24
C PRO A 59 6.58 17.93 22.63
N ASN A 60 6.61 18.51 23.84
CA ASN A 60 5.53 19.33 24.40
C ASN A 60 4.19 18.60 24.63
N TYR A 61 4.15 17.27 24.55
CA TYR A 61 2.96 16.52 24.93
C TYR A 61 2.60 16.80 26.39
N SER A 62 1.34 17.14 26.62
CA SER A 62 0.77 17.25 27.97
C SER A 62 -0.52 16.45 28.05
N PRO A 63 -0.66 15.52 29.01
CA PRO A 63 -1.87 14.71 29.14
C PRO A 63 -3.09 15.54 29.60
N THR A 64 -2.87 16.76 30.10
CA THR A 64 -3.95 17.67 30.51
C THR A 64 -4.31 18.69 29.44
N ASN A 65 -3.51 18.82 28.37
CA ASN A 65 -3.82 19.71 27.27
C ASN A 65 -4.79 19.01 26.30
N PRO A 66 -6.02 19.51 26.08
CA PRO A 66 -6.96 18.92 25.14
C PRO A 66 -6.42 18.82 23.71
N ASP A 67 -5.52 19.74 23.30
CA ASP A 67 -4.90 19.73 21.97
C ASP A 67 -3.93 18.56 21.76
N CYS A 68 -3.47 17.93 22.84
CA CYS A 68 -2.62 16.73 22.81
C CYS A 68 -3.43 15.43 22.79
N ILE A 69 -4.76 15.50 22.84
CA ILE A 69 -5.63 14.32 22.88
C ILE A 69 -6.14 14.02 21.47
N PRO A 70 -5.83 12.84 20.90
CA PRO A 70 -6.32 12.47 19.58
C PRO A 70 -7.86 12.48 19.53
N LEU A 71 -8.39 13.23 18.57
CA LEU A 71 -9.84 13.32 18.36
C LEU A 71 -10.38 12.04 17.72
N ASP A 72 -9.70 11.54 16.71
CA ASP A 72 -10.12 10.36 15.95
C ASP A 72 -8.94 9.64 15.29
N TYR A 73 -9.22 8.53 14.60
CA TYR A 73 -8.26 7.79 13.81
C TYR A 73 -8.88 7.34 12.47
N VAL A 74 -8.02 7.16 11.47
CA VAL A 74 -8.37 6.47 10.22
C VAL A 74 -7.34 5.36 10.03
N ALA A 75 -7.80 4.16 9.72
CA ALA A 75 -6.94 2.99 9.52
C ALA A 75 -7.36 2.20 8.28
N THR A 76 -6.37 1.77 7.50
CA THR A 76 -6.56 0.81 6.41
C THR A 76 -6.72 -0.60 6.97
N ASN A 77 -7.52 -1.44 6.31
CA ASN A 77 -7.81 -2.81 6.75
C ASN A 77 -7.38 -3.90 5.75
N TRP A 78 -6.25 -3.69 5.07
CA TRP A 78 -5.77 -4.53 3.96
C TRP A 78 -5.74 -6.04 4.27
N LEU A 79 -5.31 -6.45 5.47
CA LEU A 79 -5.20 -7.87 5.82
C LEU A 79 -6.56 -8.57 6.00
N ASN A 80 -7.65 -7.82 6.06
CA ASN A 80 -9.02 -8.36 6.13
C ASN A 80 -9.82 -8.06 4.87
N ASP A 81 -9.18 -7.52 3.84
CA ASP A 81 -9.78 -7.26 2.54
C ASP A 81 -9.47 -8.43 1.60
N GLU A 82 -10.49 -9.21 1.27
CA GLU A 82 -10.35 -10.37 0.37
C GLU A 82 -10.03 -9.95 -1.07
N TYR A 83 -10.43 -8.75 -1.49
CA TYR A 83 -10.12 -8.24 -2.83
C TYR A 83 -8.68 -7.78 -2.98
N ALA A 84 -8.00 -7.51 -1.85
CA ALA A 84 -6.56 -7.27 -1.81
C ALA A 84 -5.74 -8.56 -1.53
N GLY A 85 -6.39 -9.73 -1.53
CA GLY A 85 -5.72 -11.00 -1.20
C GLY A 85 -5.18 -11.03 0.23
N ASN A 86 -5.79 -10.27 1.16
CA ASN A 86 -5.35 -10.11 2.54
C ASN A 86 -3.90 -9.58 2.67
N GLY A 87 -3.42 -8.85 1.66
CA GLY A 87 -2.10 -8.21 1.62
C GLY A 87 -2.19 -6.72 1.31
N SER A 88 -1.13 -5.96 1.59
CA SER A 88 -1.09 -4.51 1.32
C SER A 88 -0.47 -4.16 -0.03
N TYR A 89 0.60 -4.85 -0.40
CA TYR A 89 1.36 -4.71 -1.64
C TYR A 89 2.46 -5.78 -1.70
N THR A 90 3.01 -6.06 -2.87
CA THR A 90 4.11 -6.98 -3.10
C THR A 90 5.38 -6.52 -2.40
N ASN A 91 6.01 -7.42 -1.65
CA ASN A 91 7.30 -7.18 -1.05
C ASN A 91 8.24 -8.39 -1.25
N PHE A 92 9.52 -8.17 -0.99
CA PHE A 92 10.56 -9.19 -1.10
C PHE A 92 10.96 -9.59 0.31
N PRO A 93 10.32 -10.60 0.91
CA PRO A 93 10.62 -11.01 2.28
C PRO A 93 12.04 -11.58 2.39
N VAL A 94 12.59 -11.51 3.61
CA VAL A 94 13.86 -12.18 3.93
C VAL A 94 13.73 -13.67 3.65
N GLY A 95 14.70 -14.22 2.91
CA GLY A 95 14.72 -15.63 2.52
C GLY A 95 14.07 -15.92 1.17
N LEU A 96 13.49 -14.92 0.50
CA LEU A 96 13.15 -15.04 -0.93
C LEU A 96 14.45 -15.20 -1.74
N VAL A 97 14.49 -16.21 -2.62
CA VAL A 97 15.68 -16.55 -3.40
C VAL A 97 15.59 -15.91 -4.78
N ASP A 98 14.59 -16.32 -5.58
CA ASP A 98 14.50 -15.98 -7.01
C ASP A 98 13.40 -14.97 -7.32
N GLY A 99 13.07 -14.09 -6.37
CA GLY A 99 11.92 -13.18 -6.48
C GLY A 99 11.90 -12.26 -7.70
N VAL A 100 13.07 -11.91 -8.24
CA VAL A 100 13.18 -11.12 -9.47
C VAL A 100 12.76 -11.95 -10.68
N GLU A 101 13.22 -13.20 -10.73
CA GLU A 101 12.87 -14.15 -11.78
C GLU A 101 11.39 -14.51 -11.70
N ASP A 102 10.88 -14.77 -10.49
CA ASP A 102 9.45 -15.04 -10.25
C ASP A 102 8.55 -13.92 -10.78
N VAL A 103 8.91 -12.64 -10.51
CA VAL A 103 8.17 -11.49 -11.05
C VAL A 103 8.26 -11.45 -12.57
N GLY A 104 9.44 -11.72 -13.16
CA GLY A 104 9.62 -11.76 -14.60
C GLY A 104 8.74 -12.81 -15.28
N VAL A 105 8.66 -14.01 -14.72
CA VAL A 105 7.80 -15.10 -15.23
C VAL A 105 6.32 -14.72 -15.17
N ILE A 106 5.87 -14.08 -14.07
CA ILE A 106 4.48 -13.63 -13.96
C ILE A 106 4.20 -12.48 -14.94
N GLU A 107 5.15 -11.55 -15.09
CA GLU A 107 5.06 -10.45 -16.05
C GLU A 107 4.89 -10.99 -17.47
N GLU A 108 5.68 -11.99 -17.89
CA GLU A 108 5.62 -12.62 -19.22
C GLU A 108 4.22 -13.17 -19.56
N GLY A 109 3.57 -13.84 -18.60
CA GLY A 109 2.28 -14.49 -18.81
C GLY A 109 2.39 -15.81 -19.59
N ILE A 110 1.29 -16.23 -20.22
CA ILE A 110 1.23 -17.46 -21.03
C ILE A 110 0.56 -17.13 -22.36
N GLU A 111 1.34 -16.58 -23.29
CA GLU A 111 0.84 -16.04 -24.55
C GLU A 111 0.18 -17.12 -25.43
N GLU A 112 0.70 -18.36 -25.43
CA GLU A 112 0.12 -19.48 -26.19
C GLU A 112 -1.31 -19.82 -25.70
N ARG A 113 -1.63 -19.44 -24.46
CA ARG A 113 -2.96 -19.58 -23.85
C ARG A 113 -3.74 -18.28 -23.82
N ARG A 114 -3.19 -17.19 -24.36
CA ARG A 114 -3.77 -15.84 -24.33
C ARG A 114 -4.06 -15.36 -22.91
N LEU A 115 -3.13 -15.63 -21.99
CA LEU A 115 -3.20 -15.19 -20.60
C LEU A 115 -2.10 -14.16 -20.34
N TRP A 116 -2.51 -12.98 -19.90
CA TRP A 116 -1.61 -11.91 -19.50
C TRP A 116 -2.00 -11.43 -18.10
N PHE A 117 -1.00 -11.18 -17.27
CA PHE A 117 -1.18 -10.65 -15.93
C PHE A 117 -0.78 -9.17 -15.92
N CYS A 118 -1.46 -8.39 -15.08
CA CYS A 118 -1.11 -7.00 -14.85
C CYS A 118 -1.43 -6.62 -13.40
N GLY A 119 -0.75 -5.58 -12.93
CA GLY A 119 -0.85 -5.09 -11.56
C GLY A 119 0.53 -4.72 -11.03
N GLU A 120 0.59 -4.13 -9.85
CA GLU A 120 1.88 -3.71 -9.26
C GLU A 120 2.83 -4.91 -9.08
N HIS A 121 2.30 -6.10 -8.77
CA HIS A 121 3.05 -7.34 -8.59
C HIS A 121 3.66 -7.92 -9.87
N THR A 122 3.30 -7.40 -11.05
CA THR A 122 3.87 -7.77 -12.35
C THR A 122 4.63 -6.60 -12.98
N ALA A 123 4.87 -5.54 -12.22
CA ALA A 123 5.62 -4.39 -12.70
C ALA A 123 7.12 -4.69 -12.72
N PRO A 124 7.89 -4.01 -13.59
CA PRO A 124 9.34 -4.02 -13.48
C PRO A 124 9.77 -3.63 -12.05
N LEU A 125 10.91 -4.15 -11.58
CA LEU A 125 11.34 -3.98 -10.19
C LEU A 125 11.30 -2.54 -9.68
N LEU A 126 11.62 -1.57 -10.54
CA LEU A 126 11.59 -0.14 -10.22
C LEU A 126 10.19 0.37 -9.84
N GLY A 127 9.13 -0.24 -10.37
CA GLY A 127 7.74 0.14 -10.18
C GLY A 127 6.98 -0.73 -9.18
N LEU A 128 7.58 -1.77 -8.61
CA LEU A 128 6.91 -2.62 -7.62
C LEU A 128 6.33 -1.82 -6.44
N ALA A 129 5.23 -2.29 -5.88
CA ALA A 129 4.50 -1.66 -4.79
C ALA A 129 4.04 -0.22 -5.07
N SER A 130 3.85 0.14 -6.35
CA SER A 130 3.46 1.49 -6.74
C SER A 130 2.32 1.53 -7.76
N VAL A 131 1.57 2.64 -7.73
CA VAL A 131 0.53 2.92 -8.72
C VAL A 131 1.12 3.06 -10.12
N SER A 132 2.29 3.70 -10.24
CA SER A 132 2.99 3.84 -11.53
C SER A 132 3.39 2.48 -12.11
N GLY A 133 3.86 1.55 -11.28
CA GLY A 133 4.18 0.19 -11.71
C GLY A 133 2.94 -0.58 -12.17
N ALA A 134 1.84 -0.50 -11.43
CA ALA A 134 0.57 -1.09 -11.87
C ALA A 134 0.12 -0.54 -13.23
N TYR A 135 0.25 0.76 -13.43
CA TYR A 135 -0.06 1.41 -14.71
C TYR A 135 0.85 0.89 -15.85
N TRP A 136 2.16 0.87 -15.64
CA TRP A 136 3.12 0.36 -16.64
C TRP A 136 2.87 -1.10 -17.00
N ALA A 137 2.64 -1.96 -15.99
CA ALA A 137 2.30 -3.35 -16.20
C ALA A 137 1.03 -3.52 -17.04
N GLY A 138 0.01 -2.70 -16.78
CA GLY A 138 -1.21 -2.65 -17.59
C GLY A 138 -0.94 -2.29 -19.05
N GLU A 139 -0.11 -1.29 -19.32
CA GLU A 139 0.27 -0.92 -20.69
C GLU A 139 1.05 -2.04 -21.40
N VAL A 140 1.98 -2.71 -20.71
CA VAL A 140 2.75 -3.82 -21.26
C VAL A 140 1.85 -5.00 -21.61
N ALA A 141 0.99 -5.42 -20.68
CA ALA A 141 0.03 -6.50 -20.90
C ALA A 141 -0.93 -6.19 -22.06
N ALA A 142 -1.43 -4.95 -22.14
CA ALA A 142 -2.29 -4.52 -23.23
C ALA A 142 -1.59 -4.58 -24.59
N LYS A 143 -0.32 -4.13 -24.69
CA LYS A 143 0.47 -4.23 -25.94
C LYS A 143 0.67 -5.67 -26.38
N ARG A 144 1.01 -6.58 -25.46
CA ARG A 144 1.16 -8.01 -25.75
C ARG A 144 -0.15 -8.65 -26.23
N CYS A 145 -1.26 -8.29 -25.59
CA CYS A 145 -2.59 -8.71 -26.04
C CYS A 145 -2.86 -8.20 -27.47
N LEU A 146 -2.70 -6.90 -27.74
CA LEU A 146 -2.91 -6.34 -29.08
C LEU A 146 -2.05 -7.03 -30.14
N ARG A 147 -0.79 -7.34 -29.83
CA ARG A 147 0.13 -8.09 -30.71
C ARG A 147 -0.37 -9.49 -31.01
N ALA A 148 -0.73 -10.26 -29.98
CA ALA A 148 -1.21 -11.63 -30.14
C ALA A 148 -2.50 -11.74 -30.96
N PHE A 149 -3.31 -10.67 -30.99
CA PHE A 149 -4.51 -10.57 -31.81
C PHE A 149 -4.29 -9.88 -33.17
N GLY A 150 -3.06 -9.46 -33.50
CA GLY A 150 -2.74 -8.81 -34.78
C GLY A 150 -3.36 -7.42 -34.96
N VAL A 151 -3.67 -6.73 -33.85
CA VAL A 151 -4.32 -5.41 -33.83
C VAL A 151 -3.40 -4.30 -33.31
N GLU A 152 -2.14 -4.61 -33.03
CA GLU A 152 -1.11 -3.62 -32.68
C GLU A 152 -0.91 -2.67 -33.87
N ARG A 153 -1.38 -1.44 -33.74
CA ARG A 153 -1.06 -0.37 -34.70
C ARG A 153 0.34 0.13 -34.39
N GLU A 154 1.21 0.21 -35.40
CA GLU A 154 2.47 0.94 -35.28
C GLU A 154 2.16 2.36 -34.82
N VAL A 155 2.57 2.71 -33.61
CA VAL A 155 2.59 4.10 -33.18
C VAL A 155 3.75 4.74 -33.94
N VAL A 156 3.43 5.45 -35.03
CA VAL A 156 4.38 6.34 -35.70
C VAL A 156 4.69 7.45 -34.71
N THR A 157 5.77 7.28 -33.95
CA THR A 157 6.31 8.33 -33.08
C THR A 157 6.81 9.44 -33.99
N THR A 158 5.96 10.42 -34.26
CA THR A 158 6.39 11.66 -34.91
C THR A 158 7.15 12.42 -33.84
N VAL A 159 8.47 12.30 -33.86
CA VAL A 159 9.35 13.16 -33.05
C VAL A 159 9.17 14.57 -33.61
N VAL A 160 8.51 15.44 -32.84
CA VAL A 160 8.44 16.89 -33.10
C VAL A 160 9.50 17.57 -32.25
#